data_AF-A0A8H6G6H0-F1
#
_entry.id   AF-A0A8H6G6H0-F1
#
_cell.length_a   1.000
_cell.length_b   1.000
_cell.length_c   1.000
_cell.angle_alpha   90.00
_cell.angle_beta   90.00
_cell.angle_gamma   90.00
#
_symmetry.space_group_name_H-M   'P 1'
#
loop_
_entity.id
_entity.type
_entity.pdbx_description
1 polymer ?
#
loop_
_entity_poly.entity_id
_entity_poly.type
_entity_poly.pdbx_seq_one_letter_code
_entity_poly.pdbx_strand_id
1 'polypeptide(L)'
;MRRASIISAKSHPGYWNKDLLPTTSGLAAGWGKGSYWCPWCDGWEHRDKPFANLRPFSATFVQNSNTQTSLKPDILMLTNRTYNGTTKAQASKDLPDWAERLALYNVTASKTASFQASRA
;
A
#
# COMPACT_ATOMS: atom_id res chain seq x y z
N MET A 1 -12.31 6.02 10.32
CA MET A 1 -11.10 5.55 9.62
C MET A 1 -11.50 4.41 8.70
N ARG A 2 -11.16 4.45 7.41
CA ARG A 2 -11.35 3.30 6.52
C ARG A 2 -10.46 2.15 7.02
N ARG A 3 -11.04 0.97 7.23
CA ARG A 3 -10.31 -0.25 7.64
C ARG A 3 -9.90 -0.99 6.37
N ALA A 4 -8.62 -1.28 6.22
CA ALA A 4 -8.14 -2.20 5.19
C ALA A 4 -8.21 -3.63 5.75
N SER A 5 -8.69 -4.56 4.94
CA SER A 5 -8.77 -5.98 5.33
C SER A 5 -7.46 -6.71 5.03
N ILE A 6 -6.67 -6.20 4.09
CA ILE A 6 -5.50 -6.87 3.51
C ILE A 6 -4.41 -5.84 3.25
N ILE A 7 -3.14 -6.21 3.46
CA ILE A 7 -2.00 -5.28 3.36
C ILE A 7 -0.85 -5.83 2.54
N SER A 8 -0.40 -5.04 1.57
CA SER A 8 0.91 -5.22 0.95
C SER A 8 1.94 -4.33 1.61
N ALA A 9 3.04 -4.92 2.06
CA ALA A 9 4.18 -4.19 2.60
C ALA A 9 5.45 -4.54 1.82
N LYS A 10 6.25 -3.52 1.51
CA LYS A 10 7.55 -3.77 0.86
C LYS A 10 8.51 -4.40 1.88
N SER A 11 8.94 -5.63 1.63
CA SER A 11 10.11 -6.24 2.28
C SER A 11 11.42 -5.69 1.69
N HIS A 12 12.50 -5.71 2.48
CA HIS A 12 13.83 -5.33 1.98
C HIS A 12 14.41 -6.44 1.09
N PRO A 13 15.10 -6.09 -0.02
CA PRO A 13 15.80 -7.08 -0.82
C PRO A 13 17.03 -7.57 -0.05
N GLY A 14 16.94 -8.79 0.50
CA GLY A 14 18.01 -9.41 1.27
C GLY A 14 17.80 -10.92 1.31
N TYR A 15 18.28 -11.61 0.27
CA TYR A 15 18.14 -13.05 0.02
C TYR A 15 16.69 -13.53 -0.17
N TRP A 16 16.46 -14.27 -1.24
CA TRP A 16 15.15 -14.77 -1.70
C TRP A 16 14.42 -15.68 -0.69
N ASN A 17 14.97 -15.90 0.49
CA ASN A 17 14.49 -16.81 1.52
C ASN A 17 14.11 -16.14 2.84
N LYS A 18 14.20 -14.81 2.98
CA LYS A 18 13.83 -14.12 4.22
C LYS A 18 13.02 -12.85 4.00
N ASP A 19 11.81 -12.85 4.55
CA ASP A 19 10.98 -11.65 4.64
C ASP A 19 11.48 -10.75 5.78
N LEU A 20 12.06 -9.61 5.41
CA LEU A 20 12.40 -8.55 6.33
C LEU A 20 11.19 -7.61 6.50
N LEU A 21 10.45 -7.80 7.58
CA LEU A 21 9.21 -7.06 7.85
C LEU A 21 9.49 -5.67 8.45
N PRO A 22 8.79 -4.62 7.98
CA PRO A 22 8.73 -3.35 8.68
C PRO A 22 8.24 -3.50 10.13
N THR A 23 8.71 -2.64 11.03
CA THR A 23 8.30 -2.58 12.45
C THR A 23 6.88 -2.00 12.66
N THR A 24 6.05 -2.02 11.62
CA THR A 24 4.70 -1.48 11.66
C THR A 24 3.82 -2.37 12.54
N SER A 25 3.13 -1.76 13.51
CA SER A 25 2.25 -2.47 14.43
C SER A 25 1.22 -3.31 13.68
N GLY A 26 1.00 -4.55 14.12
CA GLY A 26 0.08 -5.50 13.50
C GLY A 26 0.62 -6.26 12.29
N LEU A 27 1.68 -5.77 11.63
CA LEU A 27 2.18 -6.38 10.40
C LEU A 27 2.77 -7.78 10.62
N ALA A 28 3.63 -7.94 11.62
CA ALA A 28 4.25 -9.24 11.92
C ALA A 28 3.21 -10.31 12.31
N ALA A 29 2.18 -9.92 13.06
CA ALA A 29 1.11 -10.83 13.48
C ALA A 29 0.17 -11.25 12.33
N GLY A 30 0.02 -10.38 11.32
CA GLY A 30 -0.82 -10.59 10.13
C GLY A 30 -0.06 -11.14 8.91
N TRP A 31 1.26 -11.31 8.98
CA TRP A 31 2.06 -11.82 7.86
C TRP A 31 1.61 -13.23 7.45
N GLY A 32 1.35 -13.43 6.16
CA GLY A 32 0.78 -14.67 5.62
C GLY A 32 -0.71 -14.90 5.92
N LYS A 33 -1.39 -13.98 6.62
CA LYS A 33 -2.81 -14.05 6.99
C LYS A 33 -3.63 -12.92 6.38
N GLY A 34 -3.22 -12.46 5.20
CA GLY A 34 -3.74 -11.25 4.55
C GLY A 34 -2.78 -10.06 4.59
N SER A 35 -1.57 -10.21 5.17
CA SER A 35 -0.46 -9.31 4.89
C SER A 35 0.65 -10.03 4.12
N TYR A 36 1.10 -9.47 3.02
CA TYR A 36 2.06 -10.11 2.11
C TYR A 36 2.93 -9.07 1.39
N TRP A 37 3.96 -9.53 0.67
CA TRP A 37 4.89 -8.61 0.01
C TRP A 37 4.45 -8.23 -1.40
N CYS A 38 3.85 -9.18 -2.14
CA CYS A 38 3.53 -9.00 -3.55
C CYS A 38 2.02 -9.10 -3.80
N PRO A 39 1.37 -7.97 -4.12
CA PRO A 39 -0.05 -7.96 -4.49
C PRO A 39 -0.36 -8.63 -5.81
N TRP A 40 0.62 -9.05 -6.58
CA TRP A 40 0.41 -9.84 -7.79
C TRP A 40 0.50 -11.34 -7.53
N CYS A 41 1.29 -11.78 -6.55
CA CYS A 41 1.44 -13.20 -6.20
C CYS A 41 0.26 -13.68 -5.36
N ASP A 42 -0.04 -12.97 -4.27
CA ASP A 42 -1.11 -13.30 -3.31
C ASP A 42 -2.39 -12.48 -3.56
N GLY A 43 -2.39 -11.70 -4.65
CA GLY A 43 -3.48 -10.80 -4.96
C GLY A 43 -4.76 -11.55 -5.30
N TRP A 44 -4.70 -12.66 -6.01
CA TRP A 44 -5.89 -13.28 -6.56
C TRP A 44 -6.80 -13.88 -5.47
N GLU A 45 -6.21 -14.51 -4.47
CA GLU A 45 -6.85 -15.09 -3.27
C GLU A 45 -7.60 -14.06 -2.43
N HIS A 46 -7.29 -12.79 -2.70
CA HIS A 46 -7.67 -11.64 -1.93
C HIS A 46 -8.38 -10.58 -2.78
N ARG A 47 -8.79 -10.93 -4.00
CA ARG A 47 -9.57 -10.05 -4.89
C ARG A 47 -10.87 -9.59 -4.25
N ASP A 48 -11.35 -8.44 -4.72
CA ASP A 48 -12.63 -7.86 -4.30
C ASP A 48 -12.71 -7.43 -2.82
N LYS A 49 -11.59 -7.47 -2.08
CA LYS A 49 -11.48 -7.04 -0.68
C LYS A 49 -10.77 -5.70 -0.54
N PRO A 50 -11.15 -4.86 0.44
CA PRO A 50 -10.45 -3.60 0.74
C PRO A 50 -8.97 -3.83 1.02
N PHE A 51 -8.13 -3.03 0.39
CA PHE A 51 -6.70 -3.27 0.34
C PHE A 51 -5.90 -2.04 0.76
N ALA A 52 -4.81 -2.25 1.50
CA ALA A 52 -3.86 -1.19 1.76
C ALA A 52 -2.45 -1.55 1.30
N ASN A 53 -1.75 -0.56 0.76
CA ASN A 53 -0.32 -0.65 0.52
C ASN A 53 0.43 0.17 1.57
N LEU A 54 1.48 -0.38 2.15
CA LEU A 54 2.31 0.24 3.17
C LEU A 54 3.70 0.54 2.62
N ARG A 55 3.93 1.79 2.21
CA ARG A 55 5.20 2.29 1.67
C ARG A 55 5.30 3.82 1.81
N PRO A 56 6.50 4.41 1.86
CA PRO A 56 6.65 5.85 1.70
C PRO A 56 5.98 6.38 0.41
N PHE A 57 5.38 7.56 0.48
CA PHE A 57 4.74 8.24 -0.64
C PHE A 57 5.76 8.64 -1.71
N SER A 58 5.49 8.25 -2.95
CA SER A 58 6.26 8.62 -4.13
C SER A 58 5.42 8.43 -5.40
N ALA A 59 5.87 8.98 -6.53
CA ALA A 59 5.24 8.75 -7.84
C ALA A 59 5.18 7.26 -8.21
N THR A 60 6.27 6.51 -7.98
CA THR A 60 6.30 5.05 -8.18
C THR A 60 5.26 4.35 -7.31
N PHE A 61 5.03 4.82 -6.09
CA PHE A 61 4.03 4.22 -5.22
C PHE A 61 2.60 4.49 -5.72
N VAL A 62 2.33 5.68 -6.27
CA VAL A 62 1.07 5.98 -6.97
C VAL A 62 0.85 5.04 -8.15
N GLN A 63 1.85 4.91 -9.05
CA GLN A 63 1.76 4.02 -10.21
C GLN A 63 1.48 2.56 -9.82
N ASN A 64 2.23 2.03 -8.84
CA ASN A 64 2.03 0.67 -8.36
C ASN A 64 0.65 0.45 -7.74
N SER A 65 0.09 1.45 -7.05
CA SER A 65 -1.25 1.34 -6.48
C SER A 65 -2.32 1.35 -7.59
N ASN A 66 -2.15 2.18 -8.61
CA ASN A 66 -3.09 2.26 -9.72
C ASN A 66 -3.15 0.97 -10.54
N THR A 67 -2.03 0.29 -10.77
CA THR A 67 -2.03 -0.96 -11.56
C THR A 67 -2.76 -2.10 -10.85
N GLN A 68 -2.80 -2.09 -9.51
CA GLN A 68 -3.45 -3.11 -8.69
C GLN A 68 -4.99 -2.98 -8.66
N THR A 69 -5.54 -1.88 -9.18
CA THR A 69 -7.00 -1.60 -9.17
C THR A 69 -7.80 -2.60 -9.99
N SER A 70 -7.16 -3.25 -10.96
CA SER A 70 -7.72 -4.37 -11.72
C SER A 70 -8.09 -5.58 -10.85
N LEU A 71 -7.47 -5.73 -9.67
CA LEU A 71 -7.67 -6.86 -8.75
C LEU A 71 -8.24 -6.45 -7.39
N LYS A 72 -8.25 -5.15 -7.06
CA LYS A 72 -8.61 -4.64 -5.74
C LYS A 72 -9.44 -3.36 -5.86
N PRO A 73 -10.74 -3.42 -5.54
CA PRO A 73 -11.50 -2.20 -5.35
C PRO A 73 -10.99 -1.48 -4.09
N ASP A 74 -10.95 -0.14 -4.14
CA ASP A 74 -10.69 0.74 -3.01
C ASP A 74 -9.34 0.51 -2.29
N ILE A 75 -8.27 1.08 -2.87
CA ILE A 75 -6.91 0.98 -2.32
C ILE A 75 -6.63 2.15 -1.37
N LEU A 76 -6.08 1.83 -0.20
CA LEU A 76 -5.57 2.78 0.79
C LEU A 76 -4.03 2.76 0.85
N MET A 77 -3.39 3.87 0.54
CA MET A 77 -1.95 4.06 0.69
C MET A 77 -1.62 4.52 2.11
N LEU A 78 -0.91 3.68 2.87
CA LEU A 78 -0.36 3.98 4.19
C LEU A 78 1.08 4.46 4.04
N THR A 79 1.31 5.75 4.30
CA THR A 79 2.55 6.42 3.89
C THR A 79 3.54 6.74 5.00
N ASN A 80 3.27 6.34 6.25
CA ASN A 80 4.14 6.64 7.38
C ASN A 80 4.63 8.10 7.44
N ARG A 81 3.69 9.05 7.40
CA ARG A 81 3.89 10.52 7.46
C ARG A 81 4.60 11.14 6.25
N THR A 82 4.97 10.33 5.27
CA THR A 82 5.63 10.83 4.08
C THR A 82 4.65 11.43 3.07
N TYR A 83 3.33 11.28 3.21
CA TYR A 83 2.35 12.07 2.43
C TYR A 83 2.27 13.52 2.93
N ASN A 84 3.20 14.37 2.49
CA ASN A 84 3.36 15.77 2.90
C ASN A 84 3.74 16.67 1.70
N GLY A 85 3.91 17.97 1.93
CA GLY A 85 4.15 18.94 0.85
C GLY A 85 5.40 18.63 0.01
N THR A 86 6.50 18.21 0.65
CA THR A 86 7.78 17.95 -0.02
C THR A 86 7.68 16.77 -0.98
N THR A 87 7.12 15.66 -0.54
CA THR A 87 6.98 14.46 -1.37
C THR A 87 5.90 14.60 -2.44
N LYS A 88 4.84 15.39 -2.18
CA LYS A 88 3.85 15.77 -3.21
C LYS A 88 4.49 16.62 -4.30
N ALA A 89 5.30 17.61 -3.92
CA ALA A 89 6.03 18.43 -4.89
C ALA A 89 6.99 17.59 -5.73
N GLN A 90 7.68 16.63 -5.12
CA GLN A 90 8.53 15.69 -5.87
C GLN A 90 7.69 14.78 -6.80
N ALA A 91 6.59 14.22 -6.30
CA ALA A 91 5.70 13.40 -7.11
C ALA A 91 5.12 14.17 -8.31
N SER A 92 4.82 15.46 -8.17
CA SER A 92 4.37 16.33 -9.27
C SER A 92 5.44 16.57 -10.34
N LYS A 93 6.73 16.46 -10.01
CA LYS A 93 7.81 16.50 -11.02
C LYS A 93 7.91 15.18 -11.76
N ASP A 94 7.84 14.07 -11.03
CA ASP A 94 8.06 12.72 -11.57
C ASP A 94 6.83 12.15 -12.30
N LEU A 95 5.63 12.56 -11.88
CA LEU A 95 4.34 12.13 -12.41
C LEU A 95 3.31 13.26 -12.26
N PRO A 96 3.27 14.23 -13.19
CA PRO A 96 2.45 15.45 -13.06
C PRO A 96 0.96 15.20 -12.79
N ASP A 97 0.42 14.11 -13.33
CA ASP A 97 -0.99 13.70 -13.23
C ASP A 97 -1.28 12.77 -12.03
N TRP A 98 -0.36 12.63 -11.07
CA TRP A 98 -0.50 11.67 -9.96
C TRP A 98 -1.81 11.83 -9.19
N ALA A 99 -2.25 13.07 -8.94
CA ALA A 99 -3.44 13.35 -8.15
C ALA A 99 -4.72 12.96 -8.90
N GLU A 100 -4.77 13.22 -10.20
CA GLU A 100 -5.87 12.84 -11.09
C GLU A 100 -5.97 11.32 -11.18
N ARG A 101 -4.83 10.61 -11.30
CA ARG A 101 -4.83 9.15 -11.30
C ARG A 101 -5.37 8.56 -10.01
N LEU A 102 -4.96 9.09 -8.85
CA LEU A 102 -5.50 8.62 -7.57
C LEU A 102 -7.03 8.79 -7.51
N ALA A 103 -7.54 9.91 -8.02
CA ALA A 103 -8.98 10.15 -8.08
C ALA A 103 -9.68 9.18 -9.06
N LEU A 104 -9.13 9.00 -10.26
CA LEU A 104 -9.66 8.10 -11.29
C LEU A 104 -9.82 6.66 -10.79
N TYR A 105 -8.84 6.20 -10.01
CA TYR A 105 -8.79 4.83 -9.51
C TYR A 105 -9.33 4.65 -8.08
N ASN A 106 -9.98 5.68 -7.52
CA ASN A 106 -10.48 5.69 -6.14
C ASN A 106 -9.42 5.27 -5.09
N VAL A 107 -8.17 5.68 -5.30
CA VAL A 107 -7.05 5.39 -4.40
C VAL A 107 -6.89 6.54 -3.41
N THR A 108 -6.85 6.22 -2.12
CA THR A 108 -6.75 7.22 -1.05
C THR A 108 -5.39 7.16 -0.36
N ALA A 109 -4.82 8.31 0.00
CA ALA A 109 -3.54 8.38 0.71
C ALA A 109 -3.71 8.85 2.15
N SER A 110 -3.12 8.11 3.09
CA SER A 110 -3.13 8.41 4.52
C SER A 110 -1.71 8.67 5.02
N LYS A 111 -1.58 9.65 5.91
CA LYS A 111 -0.34 9.96 6.64
C LYS A 111 0.03 8.87 7.66
N THR A 112 -0.86 7.93 7.95
CA THR A 112 -0.65 6.92 8.99
C THR A 112 0.06 5.68 8.42
N ALA A 113 0.88 5.02 9.24
CA ALA A 113 1.47 3.71 8.94
C ALA A 113 0.72 2.56 9.63
N SER A 114 0.02 2.84 10.73
CA SER A 114 -0.71 1.83 11.48
C SER A 114 -1.99 1.40 10.77
N PHE A 115 -2.26 0.11 10.87
CA PHE A 115 -3.55 -0.49 10.56
C PHE A 115 -3.97 -1.35 11.75
N GLN A 116 -5.26 -1.39 12.04
CA GLN A 116 -5.80 -2.46 12.86
C GLN A 116 -6.14 -3.59 11.90
N ALA A 117 -5.43 -4.72 11.99
CA ALA A 117 -5.89 -5.94 11.35
C ALA A 117 -7.33 -6.17 11.84
N SER A 118 -8.32 -6.05 10.96
CA SER A 118 -9.67 -6.48 11.32
C SER A 118 -9.56 -7.95 11.66
N ARG A 119 -9.94 -8.33 12.89
CA ARG A 119 -10.10 -9.75 13.24
C ARG A 119 -11.03 -10.34 12.17
N ALA A 120 -10.49 -11.26 11.37
CA ALA A 120 -11.29 -12.14 10.53
C ALA A 120 -12.13 -13.03 11.43
#